data_AF-A0A382JAD5-F1
#
_entry.id   AF-A0A382JAD5-F1
#
_cell.length_a   1.000
_cell.length_b   1.000
_cell.length_c   1.000
_cell.angle_alpha   90.00
_cell.angle_beta   90.00
_cell.angle_gamma   90.00
#
_symmetry.space_group_name_H-M   'P 1'
#
loop_
_entity.id
_entity.type
_entity.pdbx_description
1 polymer ?
#
loop_
_entity_poly.entity_id
_entity_poly.type
_entity_poly.pdbx_seq_one_letter_code
_entity_poly.pdbx_strand_id
1 'polypeptide(L)'
;MMVVEQLIRAAASLRDDVGPIGRRLVSEGSVDVCYNPLDYAWDVHEAYLRRMGSSGARTIVLGINPGPLGMGQSGVAFGATSVVRDLLGITGIPVSQPEAVDPRRPVVGLEYPREEVSGTRLWGLLAEHYGDA
;
A
#
# COMPACT_ATOMS: atom_id res chain seq x y z
N MET A 1 -20.36 -6.92 3.06
CA MET A 1 -20.49 -5.80 2.11
C MET A 1 -20.36 -4.43 2.76
N MET A 2 -21.15 -4.05 3.79
CA MET A 2 -21.07 -2.68 4.35
C MET A 2 -19.69 -2.28 4.93
N VAL A 3 -19.01 -3.19 5.64
CA VAL A 3 -17.70 -2.88 6.28
C VAL A 3 -16.61 -2.61 5.24
N VAL A 4 -16.52 -3.43 4.19
CA VAL A 4 -15.55 -3.23 3.10
C VAL A 4 -15.76 -1.88 2.42
N GLU A 5 -17.02 -1.52 2.14
CA GLU A 5 -17.34 -0.21 1.55
C GLU A 5 -17.04 0.97 2.49
N GLN A 6 -17.06 0.75 3.81
CA GLN A 6 -16.64 1.75 4.79
C GLN A 6 -15.11 1.88 4.81
N LEU A 7 -14.37 0.77 4.75
CA LEU A 7 -12.90 0.77 4.66
C LEU A 7 -12.42 1.46 3.39
N ILE A 8 -13.02 1.13 2.25
CA ILE A 8 -12.71 1.76 0.95
C ILE A 8 -13.00 3.26 1.01
N ARG A 9 -14.16 3.67 1.55
CA ARG A 9 -14.49 5.09 1.70
C ARG A 9 -13.53 5.83 2.64
N ALA A 10 -13.13 5.20 3.74
CA ALA A 10 -12.16 5.79 4.67
C ALA A 10 -10.79 5.95 4.01
N ALA A 11 -10.30 4.95 3.27
CA ALA A 11 -9.04 5.00 2.54
C ALA A 11 -9.06 6.04 1.42
N ALA A 12 -10.18 6.14 0.67
CA ALA A 12 -10.35 7.16 -0.37
C ALA A 12 -10.39 8.57 0.23
N SER A 13 -11.08 8.77 1.35
CA SER A 13 -11.11 10.06 2.05
C SER A 13 -9.70 10.45 2.50
N LEU A 14 -8.95 9.51 3.09
CA LEU A 14 -7.56 9.75 3.48
C LEU A 14 -6.69 10.11 2.27
N ARG A 15 -6.79 9.36 1.16
CA ARG A 15 -6.06 9.64 -0.09
C ARG A 15 -6.30 11.06 -0.56
N ASP A 16 -7.57 11.46 -0.61
CA ASP A 16 -8.01 12.75 -1.15
C ASP A 16 -7.61 13.90 -0.20
N ASP A 17 -7.69 13.69 1.11
CA ASP A 17 -7.34 14.70 2.13
C ASP A 17 -5.83 14.96 2.21
N VAL A 18 -4.99 13.93 2.09
CA VAL A 18 -3.52 14.08 2.22
C VAL A 18 -2.85 14.55 0.94
N GLY A 19 -3.47 14.35 -0.23
CA GLY A 19 -2.94 14.79 -1.52
C GLY A 19 -2.60 16.30 -1.56
N PRO A 20 -3.54 17.20 -1.22
CA PRO A 20 -3.27 18.64 -1.11
C PRO A 20 -2.19 18.98 -0.07
N ILE A 21 -2.11 18.24 1.04
CA ILE A 21 -1.09 18.46 2.08
C ILE A 21 0.30 18.15 1.53
N GLY A 22 0.46 17.00 0.86
CA GLY A 22 1.72 16.60 0.23
C GLY A 22 2.18 17.61 -0.82
N ARG A 23 1.27 18.05 -1.70
CA ARG A 23 1.57 19.09 -2.71
C ARG A 23 1.98 20.42 -2.08
N ARG A 24 1.33 20.83 -0.98
CA ARG A 24 1.71 22.05 -0.25
C ARG A 24 3.13 21.95 0.30
N LEU A 25 3.47 20.85 0.97
CA LEU A 25 4.80 20.61 1.55
C LEU A 25 5.91 20.67 0.48
N VAL A 26 5.63 20.17 -0.73
CA VAL A 26 6.56 20.29 -1.86
C VAL A 26 6.65 21.74 -2.35
N SER A 27 5.51 22.39 -2.56
CA SER A 27 5.47 23.76 -3.12
C SER A 27 6.12 24.82 -2.23
N GLU A 28 6.12 24.61 -0.91
CA GLU A 28 6.77 25.52 0.05
C GLU A 28 8.23 25.15 0.34
N GLY A 29 8.73 24.07 -0.25
CA GLY A 29 10.13 23.61 -0.08
C GLY A 29 10.42 22.88 1.23
N SER A 30 9.39 22.44 1.97
CA SER A 30 9.56 21.64 3.19
C SER A 30 10.11 20.23 2.90
N VAL A 31 9.76 19.68 1.73
CA VAL A 31 10.27 18.39 1.23
C VAL A 31 10.48 18.47 -0.29
N ASP A 32 11.42 17.67 -0.82
CA ASP A 32 11.68 17.67 -2.27
C ASP A 32 10.56 16.97 -3.06
N VAL A 33 10.05 15.85 -2.52
CA VAL A 33 9.10 14.96 -3.20
C VAL A 33 8.19 14.30 -2.16
N CYS A 34 6.90 14.12 -2.50
CA CYS A 34 5.91 13.44 -1.65
C CYS A 34 5.16 12.40 -2.47
N TYR A 35 5.15 11.14 -2.01
CA TYR A 35 4.43 10.04 -2.67
C TYR A 35 3.16 9.71 -1.89
N ASN A 36 2.05 9.54 -2.61
CA ASN A 36 0.80 9.03 -2.06
C ASN A 36 0.43 7.70 -2.74
N PRO A 37 0.83 6.53 -2.18
CA PRO A 37 0.51 5.24 -2.78
C PRO A 37 -0.98 4.93 -2.83
N LEU A 38 -1.79 5.57 -1.99
CA LEU A 38 -3.24 5.43 -2.10
C LEU A 38 -3.79 6.08 -3.37
N ASP A 39 -3.04 6.98 -4.00
CA ASP A 39 -3.39 7.57 -5.29
C ASP A 39 -2.93 6.69 -6.44
N TYR A 40 -1.62 6.53 -6.61
CA TYR A 40 -1.07 5.85 -7.78
C TYR A 40 -1.18 4.31 -7.74
N ALA A 41 -1.37 3.69 -6.57
CA ALA A 41 -1.56 2.24 -6.42
C ALA A 41 -2.97 1.88 -5.91
N TRP A 42 -3.96 2.76 -6.14
CA TRP A 42 -5.32 2.62 -5.62
C TRP A 42 -5.95 1.27 -5.93
N ASP A 43 -5.88 0.81 -7.18
CA ASP A 43 -6.57 -0.41 -7.60
C ASP A 43 -6.05 -1.66 -6.85
N VAL A 44 -4.75 -1.70 -6.53
CA VAL A 44 -4.17 -2.76 -5.71
C VAL A 44 -4.62 -2.64 -4.26
N HIS A 45 -4.65 -1.42 -3.72
CA HIS A 45 -5.12 -1.16 -2.36
C HIS A 45 -6.61 -1.54 -2.19
N GLU A 46 -7.45 -1.18 -3.16
CA GLU A 46 -8.86 -1.54 -3.16
C GLU A 46 -9.06 -3.05 -3.24
N ALA A 47 -8.31 -3.74 -4.11
CA ALA A 47 -8.33 -5.20 -4.20
C ALA A 47 -7.97 -5.86 -2.85
N TYR A 48 -6.97 -5.31 -2.15
CA TYR A 48 -6.61 -5.76 -0.79
C TYR A 48 -7.75 -5.57 0.21
N LEU A 49 -8.37 -4.39 0.26
CA LEU A 49 -9.49 -4.12 1.17
C LEU A 49 -10.70 -5.00 0.86
N ARG A 50 -11.00 -5.24 -0.42
CA ARG A 50 -12.10 -6.13 -0.83
C ARG A 50 -11.84 -7.58 -0.42
N ARG A 51 -10.60 -8.04 -0.53
CA ARG A 51 -10.22 -9.41 -0.19
C ARG A 51 -10.15 -9.65 1.32
N MET A 52 -9.57 -8.71 2.06
CA MET A 52 -9.19 -8.93 3.46
C MET A 52 -10.10 -8.20 4.47
N GLY A 53 -10.89 -7.22 4.03
CA GLY A 53 -11.59 -6.29 4.91
C GLY A 53 -12.87 -6.81 5.58
N SER A 54 -13.32 -8.02 5.27
CA SER A 54 -14.58 -8.57 5.81
C SER A 54 -14.45 -9.79 6.72
N SER A 55 -13.25 -10.12 7.19
CA SER A 55 -13.01 -11.33 8.01
C SER A 55 -13.24 -11.14 9.52
N GLY A 56 -13.84 -10.02 9.95
CA GLY A 56 -14.23 -9.81 11.36
C GLY A 56 -13.06 -9.60 12.33
N ALA A 57 -11.97 -8.98 11.87
CA ALA A 57 -10.79 -8.70 12.67
C ALA A 57 -11.12 -7.93 13.96
N ARG A 58 -10.50 -8.33 15.08
CA ARG A 58 -10.63 -7.67 16.39
C ARG A 58 -9.37 -6.91 16.81
N THR A 59 -8.31 -7.03 16.04
CA THR A 59 -7.00 -6.46 16.30
C THR A 59 -6.54 -5.69 15.07
N ILE A 60 -5.97 -4.51 15.28
CA ILE A 60 -5.36 -3.69 14.23
C ILE A 60 -3.85 -3.70 14.44
N VAL A 61 -3.11 -4.12 13.42
CA VAL A 61 -1.67 -3.90 13.34
C VAL A 61 -1.45 -2.59 12.60
N LEU A 62 -0.84 -1.61 13.28
CA LEU A 62 -0.66 -0.26 12.75
C LEU A 62 0.84 0.04 12.57
N GLY A 63 1.24 0.34 11.33
CA GLY A 63 2.57 0.85 11.01
C GLY A 63 2.68 2.36 11.18
N ILE A 64 3.82 2.93 10.76
CA ILE A 64 4.04 4.39 10.78
C ILE A 64 3.61 5.00 9.43
N ASN A 65 4.27 4.60 8.35
CA ASN A 65 4.05 5.13 6.99
C ASN A 65 4.57 4.14 5.92
N PRO A 66 4.24 4.34 4.64
CA PRO A 66 4.73 3.49 3.55
C PRO A 66 6.26 3.46 3.43
N GLY A 67 6.84 2.26 3.34
CA GLY A 67 8.22 2.05 2.88
C GLY A 67 8.32 2.07 1.35
N PRO A 68 9.46 2.49 0.77
CA PRO A 68 9.59 2.68 -0.69
C PRO A 68 9.60 1.38 -1.49
N LEU A 69 9.88 0.23 -0.86
CA LEU A 69 9.97 -1.08 -1.51
C LEU A 69 8.77 -2.00 -1.22
N GLY A 70 7.91 -1.64 -0.26
CA GLY A 70 6.67 -2.38 0.04
C GLY A 70 5.47 -1.58 -0.43
N MET A 71 4.78 -0.92 0.51
CA MET A 71 3.56 -0.15 0.22
C MET A 71 3.78 0.94 -0.84
N GLY A 72 4.99 1.51 -0.96
CA GLY A 72 5.32 2.46 -2.02
C GLY A 72 5.32 1.85 -3.43
N GLN A 73 5.47 0.53 -3.57
CA GLN A 73 5.32 -0.18 -4.84
C GLN A 73 3.93 -0.79 -5.00
N SER A 74 3.35 -1.31 -3.92
CA SER A 74 2.18 -2.17 -3.99
C SER A 74 0.87 -1.55 -3.52
N GLY A 75 0.89 -0.42 -2.80
CA GLY A 75 -0.29 0.13 -2.15
C GLY A 75 -0.78 -0.66 -0.93
N VAL A 76 -0.16 -1.78 -0.55
CA VAL A 76 -0.58 -2.60 0.60
C VAL A 76 0.33 -2.36 1.80
N ALA A 77 -0.25 -2.18 3.00
CA ALA A 77 0.50 -1.98 4.24
C ALA A 77 1.43 -3.16 4.51
N PHE A 78 2.72 -2.87 4.80
CA PHE A 78 3.77 -3.89 4.89
C PHE A 78 3.85 -4.83 3.67
N GLY A 79 3.28 -4.43 2.53
CA GLY A 79 3.10 -5.28 1.36
C GLY A 79 4.32 -5.28 0.46
N ALA A 80 5.33 -6.07 0.82
CA ALA A 80 6.38 -6.44 -0.13
C ALA A 80 5.74 -7.06 -1.38
N THR A 81 6.31 -6.83 -2.56
CA THR A 81 5.68 -7.19 -3.85
C THR A 81 5.37 -8.68 -3.96
N SER A 82 6.28 -9.54 -3.51
CA SER A 82 6.06 -11.00 -3.39
C SER A 82 4.91 -11.37 -2.45
N VAL A 83 4.79 -10.71 -1.30
CA VAL A 83 3.66 -10.94 -0.38
C VAL A 83 2.34 -10.62 -1.07
N VAL A 84 2.26 -9.49 -1.76
CA VAL A 84 1.01 -9.07 -2.41
C VAL A 84 0.63 -10.01 -3.54
N ARG A 85 1.59 -10.42 -4.37
CA ARG A 85 1.33 -11.34 -5.48
C ARG A 85 1.11 -12.78 -5.03
N ASP A 86 2.02 -13.31 -4.24
CA ASP A 86 2.17 -14.75 -4.03
C ASP A 86 1.38 -15.22 -2.81
N LEU A 87 1.34 -14.44 -1.73
CA LEU A 87 0.56 -14.76 -0.53
C LEU A 87 -0.88 -14.24 -0.61
N LEU A 88 -1.06 -12.97 -0.99
CA LEU A 88 -2.39 -12.35 -1.05
C LEU A 88 -3.11 -12.62 -2.37
N GLY A 89 -2.42 -13.15 -3.39
CA GLY A 89 -3.01 -13.49 -4.68
C GLY A 89 -3.48 -12.28 -5.50
N ILE A 90 -2.92 -11.09 -5.24
CA ILE A 90 -3.27 -9.85 -5.95
C ILE A 90 -2.23 -9.63 -7.04
N THR A 91 -2.61 -9.89 -8.29
CA THR A 91 -1.74 -9.86 -9.46
C THR A 91 -2.44 -9.21 -10.66
N GLY A 92 -1.67 -8.84 -11.69
CA GLY A 92 -2.22 -8.31 -12.95
C GLY A 92 -2.82 -6.90 -12.88
N ILE A 93 -2.72 -6.23 -11.74
CA ILE A 93 -3.18 -4.85 -11.56
C ILE A 93 -2.00 -3.91 -11.80
N PRO A 94 -2.08 -2.99 -12.78
CA PRO A 94 -1.03 -2.01 -13.01
C PRO A 94 -0.96 -0.98 -11.87
N VAL A 95 0.25 -0.53 -11.57
CA VAL A 95 0.48 0.58 -10.62
C VAL A 95 0.87 1.81 -11.43
N SER A 96 0.16 2.91 -11.21
CA SER A 96 0.41 4.19 -11.88
C SER A 96 1.66 4.87 -11.30
N GLN A 97 2.09 5.97 -11.94
CA GLN A 97 3.21 6.77 -11.43
C GLN A 97 2.71 7.90 -10.51
N PRO A 98 3.51 8.30 -9.50
CA PRO A 98 3.24 9.54 -8.75
C PRO A 98 3.44 10.77 -9.67
N GLU A 99 2.85 11.90 -9.29
CA GLU A 99 2.89 13.16 -10.05
C GLU A 99 4.33 13.62 -10.36
N ALA A 100 5.24 13.46 -9.41
CA ALA A 100 6.67 13.70 -9.57
C ALA A 100 7.45 12.50 -9.04
N VAL A 101 8.35 11.94 -9.86
CA VAL A 101 9.17 10.77 -9.52
C VAL A 101 10.59 11.22 -9.17
N ASP A 102 11.09 10.80 -8.00
CA ASP A 102 12.53 10.85 -7.71
C ASP A 102 13.21 9.66 -8.41
N PRO A 103 14.21 9.90 -9.30
CA PRO A 103 14.93 8.83 -9.99
C PRO A 103 15.59 7.81 -9.05
N ARG A 104 15.89 8.19 -7.80
CA ARG A 104 16.47 7.33 -6.76
C ARG A 104 15.42 6.45 -6.07
N ARG A 105 14.14 6.70 -6.31
CA ARG A 105 12.97 6.01 -5.72
C ARG A 105 11.90 5.76 -6.80
N PRO A 106 12.21 4.97 -7.84
CA PRO A 106 11.24 4.68 -8.89
C PRO A 106 10.08 3.84 -8.35
N VAL A 107 8.89 4.04 -8.93
CA VAL A 107 7.73 3.15 -8.73
C VAL A 107 7.63 2.25 -9.95
N VAL A 108 7.88 0.96 -9.78
CA VAL A 108 7.76 -0.07 -10.83
C VAL A 108 6.45 -0.86 -10.66
N GLY A 109 5.90 -0.87 -9.45
CA GLY A 109 4.66 -1.57 -9.14
C GLY A 109 4.92 -3.00 -8.66
N LEU A 110 3.95 -3.88 -8.88
CA LEU A 110 4.00 -5.25 -8.38
C LEU A 110 5.13 -6.08 -8.99
N GLU A 111 5.75 -5.67 -10.09
CA GLU A 111 6.90 -6.37 -10.70
C GLU A 111 8.27 -5.89 -10.18
N TYR A 112 8.30 -5.05 -9.14
CA TYR A 112 9.57 -4.58 -8.57
C TYR A 112 10.39 -5.78 -8.02
N PRO A 113 11.68 -5.90 -8.39
CA PRO A 113 12.44 -7.13 -8.11
C PRO A 113 13.05 -7.19 -6.70
N ARG A 114 12.99 -6.11 -5.92
CA ARG A 114 13.57 -6.07 -4.56
C ARG A 114 12.46 -6.05 -3.52
N GLU A 115 12.62 -6.88 -2.51
CA GLU A 115 11.61 -7.06 -1.47
C GLU A 115 11.94 -6.24 -0.21
N GLU A 116 10.90 -5.71 0.44
CA GLU A 116 11.02 -5.06 1.74
C GLU A 116 11.10 -6.10 2.87
N VAL A 117 12.25 -6.15 3.55
CA VAL A 117 12.49 -7.10 4.66
C VAL A 117 11.43 -7.01 5.77
N SER A 118 11.02 -5.80 6.14
CA SER A 118 10.03 -5.56 7.20
C SER A 118 8.68 -6.19 6.86
N GLY A 119 8.23 -6.02 5.61
CA GLY A 119 6.98 -6.56 5.12
C GLY A 119 6.99 -8.08 5.04
N THR A 120 8.05 -8.64 4.43
CA THR A 120 8.22 -10.10 4.32
C THR A 120 8.27 -10.78 5.68
N ARG A 121 8.92 -10.19 6.68
CA ARG A 121 8.98 -10.76 8.05
C ARG A 121 7.61 -10.79 8.72
N LEU A 122 6.86 -9.69 8.67
CA LEU A 122 5.54 -9.62 9.31
C LEU A 122 4.58 -10.61 8.65
N TRP A 123 4.44 -10.55 7.32
CA TRP A 123 3.52 -11.41 6.60
C TRP A 123 3.96 -12.87 6.61
N GLY A 124 5.26 -13.14 6.58
CA GLY A 124 5.82 -14.49 6.73
C GLY A 124 5.48 -15.10 8.09
N LEU A 125 5.63 -14.34 9.19
CA LEU A 125 5.24 -14.80 10.52
C LEU A 125 3.73 -15.09 10.60
N LEU A 126 2.90 -14.23 10.01
CA LEU A 126 1.45 -14.44 9.99
C LEU A 126 1.08 -15.67 9.16
N ALA A 127 1.70 -15.86 7.99
CA ALA A 127 1.48 -17.05 7.15
C ALA A 127 1.94 -18.34 7.84
N GLU A 128 3.09 -18.32 8.53
CA GLU A 128 3.57 -19.47 9.32
C GLU A 128 2.61 -19.81 10.45
N HIS A 129 2.06 -18.81 11.14
CA HIS A 129 1.20 -19.03 12.29
C HIS A 129 -0.25 -19.41 11.91
N TYR A 130 -0.80 -18.82 10.84
CA TYR A 130 -2.21 -18.94 10.49
C TYR A 130 -2.47 -19.77 9.22
N GLY A 131 -1.48 -20.02 8.36
CA GLY A 131 -1.65 -20.76 7.11
C GLY A 131 -2.67 -20.10 6.16
N ASP A 132 -3.52 -20.93 5.54
CA ASP A 132 -4.56 -20.51 4.58
C ASP A 132 -5.94 -20.22 5.24
N ALA A 133 -5.96 -20.04 6.57
CA ALA A 133 -7.19 -19.95 7.38
C ALA A 133 -8.04 -18.68 7.14
#